data_AF-A0A1L8TPH2-F1
#
_entry.id   AF-A0A1L8TPH2-F1
#
_cell.length_a   1.000
_cell.length_b   1.000
_cell.length_c   1.000
_cell.angle_alpha   90.00
_cell.angle_beta   90.00
_cell.angle_gamma   90.00
#
_symmetry.space_group_name_H-M   'P 1'
#
loop_
_entity.id
_entity.type
_entity.pdbx_description
1 polymer ?
#
loop_
_entity_poly.entity_id
_entity_poly.type
_entity_poly.pdbx_seq_one_letter_code
_entity_poly.pdbx_strand_id
1 'polypeptide(L)' 'MVLAWYLTHPLIDIVIPGAKRPEQVAANAQSADIHLSKSDFDRIDQLFK' A
#
# COMPACT_ATOMS: atom_id res chain seq x y z
N MET A 1 -0.86 3.75 -3.55
CA MET A 1 -0.02 4.48 -2.59
C MET A 1 -0.23 3.97 -1.16
N VAL A 2 -1.40 4.14 -0.54
CA VAL A 2 -1.64 3.67 0.85
C VAL A 2 -1.47 2.15 1.02
N LEU A 3 -2.08 1.33 0.14
CA LEU A 3 -1.92 -0.13 0.19
C LEU A 3 -0.46 -0.57 0.01
N ALA A 4 0.26 0.08 -0.90
CA ALA A 4 1.69 -0.17 -1.13
C ALA A 4 2.55 0.18 0.08
N TRP A 5 2.20 1.25 0.81
CA TRP A 5 2.87 1.60 2.07
C TRP A 5 2.67 0.53 3.15
N TYR A 6 1.43 0.03 3.31
CA TYR A 6 1.18 -1.10 4.22
C TYR A 6 1.96 -2.35 3.80
N LEU A 7 1.99 -2.69 2.51
CA LEU A 7 2.73 -3.86 1.99
C LEU A 7 4.26 -3.74 2.13
N THR A 8 4.80 -2.52 2.22
CA THR A 8 6.24 -2.28 2.41
C THR A 8 6.65 -2.38 3.89
N HIS A 9 5.68 -2.34 4.82
CA HIS A 9 5.98 -2.35 6.25
C HIS A 9 6.44 -3.76 6.68
N PRO A 10 7.60 -3.92 7.35
CA PRO A 10 8.14 -5.23 7.74
C PRO A 10 7.28 -6.09 8.68
N LEU A 11 6.20 -5.55 9.24
CA LEU A 11 5.30 -6.26 10.16
C LEU A 11 3.97 -6.68 9.51
N ILE A 12 3.82 -6.45 8.20
CA ILE A 12 2.58 -6.71 7.47
C ILE A 12 2.89 -7.71 6.35
N ASP A 13 2.44 -8.95 6.53
CA ASP A 13 2.61 -10.00 5.52
C ASP A 13 1.57 -9.91 4.40
N ILE A 14 0.36 -9.45 4.71
CA ILE A 14 -0.74 -9.36 3.74
C ILE A 14 -1.73 -8.24 4.07
N VAL A 15 -2.29 -7.63 3.02
CA VAL A 15 -3.38 -6.64 3.12
C VAL A 15 -4.59 -7.17 2.33
N ILE A 16 -5.78 -7.16 2.94
CA ILE A 16 -7.04 -7.63 2.32
C ILE A 16 -7.97 -6.43 2.14
N PRO A 17 -7.84 -5.66 1.04
CA PRO A 17 -8.66 -4.49 0.82
C PRO A 17 -10.06 -4.86 0.30
N GLY A 18 -11.09 -4.23 0.87
CA GLY A 18 -12.45 -4.33 0.35
C GLY A 18 -12.60 -3.64 -1.02
N ALA A 19 -13.53 -4.13 -1.83
CA ALA A 19 -13.93 -3.51 -3.10
C ALA A 19 -15.45 -3.63 -3.25
N LYS A 20 -16.12 -2.52 -3.61
CA LYS A 20 -17.55 -2.47 -3.91
C LYS A 20 -17.84 -2.45 -5.40
N ARG A 21 -16.85 -2.11 -6.22
CA ARG A 21 -16.93 -2.06 -7.69
C ARG A 21 -15.75 -2.79 -8.33
N PRO A 22 -15.92 -3.46 -9.49
CA PRO A 22 -14.88 -4.28 -10.11
C PRO A 22 -13.57 -3.53 -10.39
N GLU A 23 -13.64 -2.27 -10.80
CA GLU A 23 -12.46 -1.45 -11.09
C GLU A 23 -11.58 -1.21 -9.85
N GLN A 24 -12.16 -1.27 -8.65
CA GLN A 24 -11.40 -1.17 -7.40
C GLN A 24 -10.54 -2.41 -7.16
N VAL A 25 -10.97 -3.58 -7.64
CA VAL A 25 -10.17 -4.82 -7.54
C VAL A 25 -8.90 -4.66 -8.36
N ALA A 26 -9.01 -4.16 -9.59
CA ALA A 26 -7.86 -3.90 -10.45
C ALA A 26 -6.91 -2.85 -9.83
N ALA A 27 -7.46 -1.76 -9.31
CA ALA A 27 -6.65 -0.72 -8.64
C ALA A 27 -5.97 -1.22 -7.36
N ASN A 28 -6.65 -2.06 -6.57
CA ASN A 28 -6.08 -2.70 -5.38
C ASN A 28 -4.94 -3.66 -5.78
N ALA A 29 -5.13 -4.47 -6.82
CA ALA A 29 -4.11 -5.40 -7.30
C ALA A 29 -2.84 -4.68 -7.76
N GLN A 30 -2.99 -3.59 -8.53
CA GLN A 30 -1.85 -2.77 -8.98
C GLN A 30 -1.01 -2.19 -7.84
N SER A 31 -1.55 -2.10 -6.62
CA SER A 31 -0.79 -1.59 -5.49
C SER A 31 0.33 -2.52 -5.02
N ALA A 32 0.27 -3.82 -5.36
CA ALA A 32 1.33 -4.77 -5.08
C ALA A 32 2.59 -4.55 -5.95
N ASP A 33 2.44 -3.93 -7.11
CA ASP A 33 3.56 -3.64 -8.03
C ASP A 33 4.28 -2.33 -7.68
N ILE A 34 3.70 -1.53 -6.78
CA ILE A 34 4.27 -0.24 -6.35
C ILE A 34 5.33 -0.50 -5.29
N HIS A 35 6.59 -0.30 -5.65
CA HIS A 35 7.73 -0.39 -4.75
C HIS A 35 8.10 1.03 -4.28
N LEU A 36 7.84 1.32 -3.00
CA LEU A 36 8.22 2.62 -2.43
C LEU A 36 9.74 2.68 -2.25
N SER A 37 10.32 3.83 -2.58
CA SER A 37 11.67 4.14 -2.14
C SER A 37 11.68 4.27 -0.62
N LYS A 38 12.84 4.01 0.01
CA LYS A 38 12.98 4.21 1.46
C LYS A 38 12.61 5.63 1.88
N SER A 39 13.02 6.64 1.09
CA SER A 39 12.68 8.04 1.36
C SER A 39 11.18 8.32 1.30
N ASP A 40 10.44 7.70 0.37
CA ASP A 40 8.99 7.89 0.27
C ASP A 40 8.27 7.17 1.42
N PHE A 41 8.72 5.96 1.76
CA PHE A 41 8.20 5.21 2.89
C PHE A 41 8.37 6.01 4.19
N ASP A 42 9.59 6.47 4.49
CA ASP A 42 9.93 7.21 5.70
C ASP A 42 9.14 8.53 5.79
N ARG A 43 8.94 9.20 4.64
CA ARG A 43 8.13 10.43 4.58
C ARG A 43 6.66 10.17 4.90
N ILE A 44 6.09 9.08 4.37
CA ILE A 44 4.70 8.70 4.66
C ILE A 44 4.58 8.28 6.13
N ASP A 45 5.51 7.49 6.65
CA ASP A 45 5.52 7.05 8.06
C ASP A 45 5.54 8.24 9.04
N GLN A 46 6.36 9.25 8.76
CA GLN A 46 6.40 10.48 9.58
C GLN A 46 5.11 11.31 9.52
N LEU A 47 4.37 11.27 8.39
CA LEU A 47 3.11 12.00 8.25
C LEU A 47 1.97 11.38 9.05
N PHE A 48 2.05 10.08 9.37
CA PHE A 48 1.00 9.33 10.06
C PHE A 48 1.38 8.90 11.50
N LYS A 49 2.50 9.39 12.03
CA LYS A 49 2.78 9.37 13.48
C LYS A 49 1.87 10.30 14.26
#